data_AF-A0A286GFW4-F1
#
_entry.id   AF-A0A286GFW4-F1
#
_cell.length_a   1.000
_cell.length_b   1.000
_cell.length_c   1.000
_cell.angle_alpha   90.00
_cell.angle_beta   90.00
_cell.angle_gamma   90.00
#
_symmetry.space_group_name_H-M   'P 1'
#
loop_
_entity.id
_entity.type
_entity.pdbx_description
1 polymer ?
#
loop_
_entity_poly.entity_id
_entity_poly.type
_entity_poly.pdbx_seq_one_letter_code
_entity_poly.pdbx_strand_id
1 'polypeptide(L)'
;MSAETRDVPPDDVAERALADLVTELDRCVDELVLARARAEKLLLERRAGRPWLDLVTGEARPLIVERISTVLAALSAAGHVWRREQAAALQAEQISINRIAALFGVTRQRISALLKENGTEPTAEEA
;
A
#
# COMPACT_ATOMS: atom_id res chain seq x y z
N MET A 1 -38.57 13.46 20.84
CA MET A 1 -37.35 13.99 20.19
C MET A 1 -36.16 13.40 20.93
N SER A 2 -35.78 12.19 20.55
CA SER A 2 -34.61 11.53 21.09
C SER A 2 -33.48 11.83 20.13
N ALA A 3 -32.47 12.55 20.60
CA ALA A 3 -31.21 12.66 19.90
C ALA A 3 -30.59 11.26 19.88
N GLU A 4 -30.63 10.63 18.71
CA GLU A 4 -29.81 9.48 18.40
C GLU A 4 -28.36 9.92 18.58
N THR A 5 -27.74 9.42 19.65
CA THR A 5 -26.30 9.47 19.83
C THR A 5 -25.72 8.70 18.65
N ARG A 6 -25.39 9.40 17.56
CA ARG A 6 -24.42 8.92 16.58
C ARG A 6 -23.12 8.80 17.34
N ASP A 7 -22.90 7.61 17.86
CA ASP A 7 -21.60 7.16 18.33
C ASP A 7 -20.63 7.38 17.17
N VAL A 8 -19.90 8.49 17.22
CA VAL A 8 -18.83 8.75 16.28
C VAL A 8 -17.81 7.65 16.58
N PRO A 9 -17.53 6.71 15.65
CA PRO A 9 -16.66 5.59 15.95
C PRO A 9 -15.31 6.13 16.39
N PRO A 10 -14.58 5.42 17.26
CA PRO A 10 -13.28 5.84 17.75
C PRO A 10 -12.33 5.98 16.56
N ASP A 11 -12.23 7.20 16.05
CA ASP A 11 -11.27 7.67 15.07
C ASP A 11 -11.16 6.75 13.84
N ASP A 12 -11.86 7.03 12.73
CA ASP A 12 -11.88 6.18 11.51
C ASP A 12 -10.46 5.77 11.03
N VAL A 13 -10.01 4.59 11.49
CA VAL A 13 -8.67 4.04 11.24
C VAL A 13 -8.53 3.74 9.75
N ALA A 14 -9.61 3.36 9.09
CA ALA A 14 -9.62 3.10 7.66
C ALA A 14 -9.48 4.40 6.86
N GLU A 15 -10.18 5.46 7.24
CA GLU A 15 -10.01 6.79 6.63
C GLU A 15 -8.56 7.28 6.76
N ARG A 16 -7.96 7.17 7.96
CA ARG A 16 -6.55 7.53 8.15
C ARG A 16 -5.60 6.67 7.31
N ALA A 17 -5.79 5.35 7.30
CA ALA A 17 -4.97 4.45 6.49
C ALA A 17 -5.12 4.73 4.98
N LEU A 18 -6.29 5.17 4.53
CA LEU A 18 -6.51 5.60 3.15
C LEU A 18 -5.79 6.92 2.86
N ALA A 19 -5.85 7.89 3.77
CA ALA A 19 -5.12 9.16 3.63
C ALA A 19 -3.59 8.94 3.62
N ASP A 20 -3.09 8.05 4.46
CA ASP A 20 -1.68 7.64 4.47
C ASP A 20 -1.30 6.97 3.15
N LEU A 21 -2.14 6.07 2.62
CA LEU A 21 -1.92 5.46 1.31
C LEU A 21 -1.83 6.51 0.19
N VAL A 22 -2.73 7.50 0.18
CA VAL A 22 -2.68 8.61 -0.79
C VAL A 22 -1.36 9.37 -0.69
N THR A 23 -0.94 9.70 0.53
CA THR A 23 0.34 10.40 0.78
C THR A 23 1.55 9.58 0.29
N GLU A 24 1.53 8.27 0.53
CA GLU A 24 2.58 7.36 0.05
C GLU A 24 2.58 7.21 -1.48
N LEU A 25 1.41 7.20 -2.11
CA LEU A 25 1.29 7.20 -3.57
C LEU A 25 1.91 8.44 -4.18
N ASP A 26 1.62 9.63 -3.65
CA ASP A 26 2.19 10.88 -4.14
C ASP A 26 3.73 10.87 -4.04
N ARG A 27 4.28 10.43 -2.90
CA ARG A 27 5.73 10.27 -2.74
C ARG A 27 6.32 9.28 -3.75
N CYS A 28 5.63 8.17 -4.00
CA CYS A 28 6.07 7.18 -4.97
C CYS A 28 6.06 7.75 -6.40
N VAL A 29 5.05 8.56 -6.75
CA VAL A 29 5.00 9.26 -8.04
C VAL A 29 6.21 10.18 -8.19
N ASP A 30 6.52 10.99 -7.18
CA ASP A 30 7.68 11.89 -7.20
C ASP A 30 8.99 11.12 -7.43
N GLU A 31 9.19 10.01 -6.72
CA GLU A 31 10.36 9.14 -6.90
C GLU A 31 10.42 8.51 -8.30
N LEU A 32 9.29 8.09 -8.86
CA LEU A 32 9.22 7.55 -10.21
C LEU A 32 9.47 8.60 -11.29
N VAL A 33 9.07 9.86 -11.08
CA VAL A 33 9.41 10.98 -11.96
C VAL A 33 10.92 11.19 -12.00
N LEU A 34 11.58 11.18 -10.85
CA LEU A 34 13.04 11.29 -10.76
C LEU A 34 13.74 10.10 -11.44
N ALA A 35 13.27 8.88 -11.21
CA ALA A 35 13.79 7.67 -11.84
C ALA A 35 13.63 7.72 -13.36
N ARG A 36 12.47 8.18 -13.86
CA ARG A 36 12.20 8.36 -15.29
C ARG A 36 13.16 9.37 -15.92
N ALA A 37 13.32 10.55 -15.33
CA ALA A 37 14.25 11.57 -15.83
C ALA A 37 15.69 11.04 -15.88
N ARG A 38 16.09 10.23 -14.89
CA ARG A 38 17.41 9.59 -14.90
C ARG A 38 17.54 8.56 -16.02
N ALA A 39 16.53 7.72 -16.22
CA ALA A 39 16.52 6.72 -17.28
C ALA A 39 16.66 7.37 -18.67
N GLU A 40 15.97 8.49 -18.90
CA GLU A 40 16.08 9.26 -20.15
C GLU A 40 17.50 9.78 -20.38
N LYS A 41 18.17 10.28 -19.34
CA LYS A 41 19.57 10.70 -19.42
C LYS A 41 20.50 9.55 -19.78
N LEU A 42 20.36 8.40 -19.12
CA LEU A 42 21.17 7.21 -19.43
C LEU A 42 20.93 6.72 -20.87
N LEU A 43 19.70 6.78 -21.36
CA LEU A 43 19.36 6.46 -22.75
C LEU A 43 20.05 7.39 -23.74
N LEU A 44 20.07 8.70 -23.46
CA LEU A 44 20.78 9.69 -24.29
C LEU A 44 22.28 9.37 -24.36
N GLU A 45 22.90 9.14 -23.21
CA GLU A 45 24.34 8.84 -23.11
C GLU A 45 24.69 7.50 -23.77
N ARG A 46 23.83 6.48 -23.63
CA ARG A 46 23.97 5.19 -24.32
C ARG A 46 23.88 5.34 -25.84
N ARG A 47 22.96 6.18 -26.34
CA ARG A 47 22.82 6.49 -27.76
C ARG A 47 24.02 7.27 -28.30
N ALA A 48 24.68 8.07 -27.47
CA ALA A 48 25.96 8.71 -27.79
C ALA A 48 27.17 7.73 -27.79
N GLY A 49 26.95 6.44 -27.53
CA GLY A 49 27.97 5.40 -27.63
C GLY A 49 28.68 5.06 -26.31
N ARG A 50 28.32 5.66 -25.17
CA ARG A 50 28.95 5.33 -23.88
C ARG A 50 28.70 3.86 -23.49
N PRO A 51 29.72 3.12 -23.02
CA PRO A 51 29.57 1.73 -22.59
C PRO A 51 28.77 1.64 -21.28
N TRP A 52 28.08 0.52 -21.07
CA TRP A 52 27.21 0.33 -19.90
C TRP A 52 27.94 0.45 -18.56
N LEU A 53 29.18 -0.05 -18.49
CA LEU A 53 29.97 0.03 -17.26
C LEU A 53 30.18 1.50 -16.85
N ASP A 54 30.50 2.39 -17.79
CA ASP A 54 30.73 3.81 -17.51
C ASP A 54 29.42 4.55 -17.17
N LEU A 55 28.30 4.12 -17.74
CA LEU A 55 26.98 4.67 -17.43
C LEU A 55 26.56 4.33 -16.00
N VAL A 56 26.71 3.07 -15.59
CA VAL A 56 26.33 2.60 -14.25
C VAL A 56 27.29 3.13 -13.18
N THR A 57 28.60 3.12 -13.45
CA THR A 57 29.59 3.65 -12.49
C THR A 57 29.55 5.17 -12.38
N GLY A 58 29.17 5.88 -13.45
CA GLY A 58 28.97 7.33 -13.45
C GLY A 58 27.58 7.78 -12.98
N GLU A 59 26.69 6.86 -12.65
CA GLU A 59 25.34 7.19 -12.21
C GLU A 59 25.37 7.80 -10.79
N ALA A 60 24.85 9.02 -10.65
CA ALA A 60 24.69 9.64 -9.34
C ALA A 60 23.65 8.89 -8.50
N ARG A 61 24.02 8.59 -7.24
CA ARG A 61 23.19 7.87 -6.28
C ARG A 61 21.94 8.66 -5.84
N PRO A 62 20.88 7.98 -5.39
CA PRO A 62 20.64 6.54 -5.53
C PRO A 62 20.42 6.15 -7.00
N LEU A 63 20.86 4.94 -7.35
CA LEU A 63 20.68 4.38 -8.70
C LEU A 63 19.19 4.23 -9.03
N ILE A 64 18.83 4.22 -10.31
CA ILE A 64 17.45 3.96 -10.75
C ILE A 64 16.91 2.67 -10.11
N VAL A 65 17.72 1.60 -10.10
CA VAL A 65 17.32 0.31 -9.54
C VAL A 65 17.04 0.37 -8.04
N GLU A 66 17.78 1.22 -7.31
CA GLU A 66 17.57 1.45 -5.88
C GLU A 66 16.26 2.20 -5.66
N ARG A 67 15.99 3.26 -6.45
CA ARG A 67 14.73 4.02 -6.38
C ARG A 67 13.51 3.14 -6.67
N ILE A 68 13.57 2.31 -7.73
CA ILE A 68 12.48 1.38 -8.06
C ILE A 68 12.25 0.41 -6.91
N SER A 69 13.32 -0.13 -6.33
CA SER A 69 13.22 -1.07 -5.20
C SER A 69 12.58 -0.41 -3.97
N THR A 70 12.97 0.83 -3.66
CA THR A 70 12.38 1.63 -2.58
C THR A 70 10.89 1.90 -2.81
N VAL A 71 10.49 2.30 -4.03
CA VAL A 71 9.08 2.53 -4.38
C VAL A 71 8.26 1.26 -4.25
N LEU A 72 8.74 0.12 -4.76
CA LEU A 72 8.06 -1.17 -4.64
C LEU A 72 7.87 -1.58 -3.17
N ALA A 73 8.89 -1.38 -2.33
CA ALA A 73 8.81 -1.66 -0.91
C ALA A 73 7.77 -0.76 -0.20
N ALA A 74 7.78 0.55 -0.50
CA ALA A 74 6.83 1.51 0.08
C ALA A 74 5.38 1.18 -0.31
N LEU A 75 5.12 0.93 -1.60
CA LEU A 75 3.79 0.55 -2.08
C LEU A 75 3.30 -0.77 -1.49
N SER A 76 4.20 -1.76 -1.34
CA SER A 76 3.86 -3.04 -0.71
C SER A 76 3.44 -2.86 0.75
N ALA A 77 4.18 -2.03 1.51
CA ALA A 77 3.89 -1.74 2.90
C ALA A 77 2.57 -0.96 3.06
N ALA A 78 2.42 0.17 2.36
CA ALA A 78 1.21 1.01 2.43
C ALA A 78 -0.03 0.23 1.97
N GLY A 79 0.08 -0.52 0.87
CA GLY A 79 -1.01 -1.34 0.36
C GLY A 79 -1.35 -2.55 1.25
N HIS A 80 -0.43 -3.03 2.08
CA HIS A 80 -0.73 -4.05 3.09
C HIS A 80 -1.56 -3.47 4.24
N VAL A 81 -1.14 -2.32 4.79
CA VAL A 81 -1.87 -1.61 5.85
C VAL A 81 -3.28 -1.27 5.38
N TRP A 82 -3.43 -0.66 4.20
CA TRP A 82 -4.74 -0.31 3.68
C TRP A 82 -5.68 -1.52 3.53
N ARG A 83 -5.21 -2.62 2.92
CA ARG A 83 -6.04 -3.83 2.76
C ARG A 83 -6.51 -4.40 4.09
N ARG A 84 -5.69 -4.27 5.13
CA ARG A 84 -6.00 -4.73 6.48
C ARG A 84 -7.09 -3.87 7.11
N GLU A 85 -6.92 -2.55 7.11
CA GLU A 85 -7.91 -1.63 7.71
C GLU A 85 -9.22 -1.62 6.93
N GLN A 86 -9.18 -1.68 5.60
CA GLN A 86 -10.39 -1.78 4.78
C GLN A 86 -11.16 -3.07 5.06
N ALA A 87 -10.48 -4.20 5.22
CA ALA A 87 -11.13 -5.47 5.56
C ALA A 87 -11.77 -5.40 6.96
N ALA A 88 -11.09 -4.78 7.93
CA ALA A 88 -11.62 -4.60 9.28
C ALA A 88 -12.85 -3.69 9.31
N ALA A 89 -12.82 -2.55 8.61
CA ALA A 89 -13.97 -1.65 8.48
C ALA A 89 -15.19 -2.37 7.87
N LEU A 90 -14.99 -3.14 6.79
CA LEU A 90 -16.07 -3.93 6.19
C LEU A 90 -16.62 -5.01 7.14
N GLN A 91 -15.77 -5.62 7.96
CA GLN A 91 -16.20 -6.59 8.95
C GLN A 91 -17.01 -5.93 10.08
N ALA A 92 -16.63 -4.73 10.52
CA ALA A 92 -17.38 -3.93 11.48
C ALA A 92 -18.76 -3.50 10.93
N GLU A 93 -18.85 -3.31 9.61
CA GLU A 93 -20.12 -3.13 8.88
C GLU A 93 -20.90 -4.45 8.67
N GLN A 94 -20.50 -5.54 9.33
CA GLN A 94 -21.13 -6.86 9.29
C GLN A 94 -21.08 -7.54 7.92
N ILE A 95 -20.18 -7.12 7.03
CA ILE A 95 -19.97 -7.79 5.75
C ILE A 95 -19.23 -9.12 5.98
N SER A 96 -19.80 -10.22 5.49
CA SER A 96 -19.20 -11.55 5.68
C SER A 96 -17.82 -11.66 5.00
N ILE A 97 -16.92 -12.45 5.62
CA ILE A 97 -15.57 -12.73 5.08
C ILE A 97 -15.63 -13.26 3.64
N ASN A 98 -16.62 -14.08 3.30
CA ASN A 98 -16.78 -14.61 1.93
C ASN A 98 -17.09 -13.49 0.93
N ARG A 99 -17.91 -12.50 1.34
CA ARG A 99 -18.24 -11.36 0.49
C ARG A 99 -17.04 -10.42 0.35
N ILE A 100 -16.31 -10.15 1.43
CA ILE A 100 -15.07 -9.36 1.39
C ILE A 100 -14.04 -10.02 0.47
N ALA A 101 -13.84 -11.34 0.58
CA ALA A 101 -12.93 -12.10 -0.27
C ALA A 101 -13.28 -11.97 -1.76
N ALA A 102 -14.57 -12.05 -2.10
CA ALA A 102 -15.05 -11.86 -3.45
C ALA A 102 -14.81 -10.43 -3.97
N LEU A 103 -15.05 -9.40 -3.14
CA LEU A 103 -14.81 -8.00 -3.48
C LEU A 103 -13.32 -7.71 -3.72
N PHE A 104 -12.45 -8.31 -2.91
CA PHE A 104 -11.00 -8.11 -2.98
C PHE A 104 -10.34 -8.99 -4.05
N GLY A 105 -11.07 -9.93 -4.65
CA GLY A 105 -10.52 -10.89 -5.61
C GLY A 105 -9.51 -11.86 -4.99
N VAL A 106 -9.64 -12.15 -3.69
CA VAL A 106 -8.72 -13.04 -2.96
C VAL A 106 -9.47 -14.18 -2.29
N THR A 107 -8.75 -15.15 -1.73
CA THR A 107 -9.36 -16.27 -1.01
C THR A 107 -9.88 -15.85 0.37
N ARG A 108 -10.84 -16.61 0.90
CA ARG A 108 -11.33 -16.47 2.28
C ARG A 108 -10.19 -16.49 3.30
N GLN A 109 -9.24 -17.41 3.12
CA GLN A 109 -8.08 -17.56 4.00
C GLN A 109 -7.23 -16.29 4.05
N ARG A 110 -7.08 -15.58 2.91
CA ARG A 110 -6.34 -14.33 2.85
C ARG A 110 -7.00 -13.22 3.66
N ILE A 111 -8.34 -13.09 3.58
CA ILE A 111 -9.08 -12.12 4.40
C ILE A 111 -9.03 -12.49 5.88
N SER A 112 -9.19 -13.77 6.23
CA SER A 112 -9.07 -14.21 7.61
C SER A 112 -7.69 -13.92 8.21
N ALA A 113 -6.61 -14.01 7.43
CA ALA A 113 -5.28 -13.63 7.88
C ALA A 113 -5.18 -12.12 8.18
N LEU A 114 -5.67 -11.27 7.26
CA LEU A 114 -5.68 -9.81 7.45
C LEU A 114 -6.45 -9.39 8.70
N LEU A 115 -7.61 -10.01 8.97
CA LEU A 115 -8.42 -9.69 10.15
C LEU A 115 -7.78 -10.15 11.47
N LYS A 116 -7.06 -11.28 11.46
CA LYS A 116 -6.33 -11.78 12.65
C LYS A 116 -5.17 -10.87 13.03
N GLU A 117 -4.49 -10.30 12.05
CA GLU A 117 -3.40 -9.33 12.25
C GLU A 117 -3.88 -8.03 12.92
N ASN A 118 -5.18 -7.70 12.80
CA ASN A 118 -5.80 -6.51 13.39
C ASN A 118 -6.38 -6.71 14.80
N GLY A 119 -6.30 -7.91 15.37
CA GLY A 119 -6.67 -8.12 16.78
C GLY A 119 -8.17 -8.24 17.05
N THR A 120 -8.96 -8.87 16.17
CA THR A 120 -10.21 -9.51 16.60
C THR A 120 -9.89 -10.95 17.00
N GLU A 121 -9.60 -11.18 18.28
CA GLU A 121 -9.72 -12.52 18.84
C GLU A 121 -11.17 -13.00 18.57
N PRO A 122 -11.38 -14.19 17.98
CA PRO A 122 -12.71 -14.74 17.94
C PRO A 122 -13.12 -14.97 19.40
N THR A 123 -14.14 -14.26 19.88
CA THR A 123 -14.79 -14.57 21.16
C THR A 123 -15.23 -16.02 21.12
N ALA A 124 -14.39 -16.89 21.67
CA ALA A 124 -14.71 -18.27 21.99
C ALA A 124 -15.40 -18.25 23.35
N GLU A 125 -16.67 -17.84 23.35
CA GLU A 125 -17.57 -18.01 24.48
C GLU A 125 -18.84 -18.66 23.93
N GLU A 126 -18.85 -20.00 23.99
CA GLU A 126 -20.00 -20.91 24.14
C GLU A 126 -19.55 -22.35 23.81
N ALA A 127 -18.94 -22.99 24.81
CA ALA A 127 -18.94 -24.45 25.00
C ALA A 127 -18.74 -24.77 26.48
#